data_AF-A0A928TJW6-F1
#
_entry.id   AF-A0A928TJW6-F1
#
_cell.length_a   1.000
_cell.length_b   1.000
_cell.length_c   1.000
_cell.angle_alpha   90.00
_cell.angle_beta   90.00
_cell.angle_gamma   90.00
#
_symmetry.space_group_name_H-M   'P 1'
#
loop_
_entity.id
_entity.type
_entity.pdbx_description
1 polymer ?
#
loop_
_entity_poly.entity_id
_entity_poly.type
_entity_poly.pdbx_seq_one_letter_code
_entity_poly.pdbx_strand_id
1 'polypeptide(L)'
;MARPFAFTAAALAFVAAGCAPLPPTEATWAPAQAGRPQTVEFGVVEDLRDVRIGGVRTGAGGATGAVVGSVAGSFVGGSWEANVAGSIIGAILGGIIGGAMEESATARPAVEVSVRLDNGGLVVVVQDVAVDAALRRGDRVRVISDGMLARVTR
;
A
#
# COMPACT_ATOMS: atom_id res chain seq x y z
N MET A 1 -41.25 14.82 10.56
CA MET A 1 -40.13 15.32 11.38
C MET A 1 -38.89 14.50 11.08
N ALA A 2 -38.01 15.00 10.20
CA ALA A 2 -36.77 14.34 9.82
C ALA A 2 -35.78 14.39 10.99
N ARG A 3 -35.24 13.23 11.38
CA ARG A 3 -34.40 13.10 12.59
C ARG A 3 -33.05 13.82 12.34
N PRO A 4 -32.66 14.83 13.15
CA PRO A 4 -31.43 15.60 12.95
C PRO A 4 -30.14 14.76 13.12
N PHE A 5 -30.27 13.53 13.62
CA PHE A 5 -29.17 12.58 13.82
C PHE A 5 -28.53 12.05 12.52
N ALA A 6 -29.25 12.07 11.40
CA ALA A 6 -28.68 11.61 10.12
C ALA A 6 -27.64 12.60 9.56
N PHE A 7 -27.79 13.89 9.85
CA PHE A 7 -26.88 14.93 9.34
C PHE A 7 -25.57 15.01 10.12
N THR A 8 -25.57 14.71 11.43
CA THR A 8 -24.37 14.74 12.27
C THR A 8 -23.45 13.53 12.03
N ALA A 9 -24.01 12.36 11.72
CA ALA A 9 -23.21 11.17 11.36
C ALA A 9 -22.45 11.33 10.03
N ALA A 10 -23.06 12.00 9.04
CA ALA A 10 -22.44 12.27 7.75
C ALA A 10 -21.28 13.28 7.85
N ALA A 11 -21.39 14.28 8.74
CA ALA A 11 -20.34 15.28 8.97
C ALA A 11 -19.10 14.69 9.66
N LEU A 12 -19.27 13.72 10.57
CA LEU A 12 -18.15 13.07 11.28
C LEU A 12 -17.34 12.14 10.35
N ALA A 13 -17.99 11.49 9.38
CA ALA A 13 -17.35 10.63 8.39
C ALA A 13 -16.38 11.40 7.45
N PHE A 14 -16.66 12.68 7.18
CA PHE A 14 -15.82 13.51 6.30
C PHE A 14 -14.48 13.91 6.94
N VAL A 15 -14.43 14.01 8.28
CA VAL A 15 -13.22 14.42 9.02
C VAL A 15 -12.22 13.27 9.15
N ALA A 16 -12.69 12.01 9.16
CA ALA A 16 -11.82 10.84 9.29
C ALA A 16 -11.07 10.44 8.00
N ALA A 17 -11.55 10.89 6.83
CA ALA A 17 -10.90 10.60 5.55
C ALA A 17 -9.57 11.34 5.33
N GLY A 18 -9.23 12.31 6.18
CA GLY A 18 -8.03 13.15 6.03
C GLY A 18 -6.74 12.56 6.61
N CYS A 19 -6.79 11.45 7.34
CA CYS A 19 -5.62 10.87 8.02
C CYS A 19 -5.03 9.64 7.30
N ALA A 20 -5.17 9.56 5.98
CA ALA A 20 -4.42 8.55 5.22
C ALA A 20 -2.96 9.00 5.10
N PRO A 21 -1.97 8.21 5.56
CA PRO A 21 -0.57 8.52 5.30
C PRO A 21 -0.37 8.54 3.78
N LEU A 22 0.05 9.71 3.26
CA LEU A 22 0.36 9.82 1.85
C LEU A 22 1.46 8.82 1.50
N PRO A 23 1.41 8.19 0.31
CA PRO A 23 2.57 7.47 -0.20
C PRO A 23 3.80 8.36 -0.09
N PRO A 24 4.95 7.86 0.38
CA PRO A 24 6.18 8.62 0.32
C PRO A 24 6.38 9.04 -1.14
N THR A 25 6.34 10.35 -1.38
CA THR A 25 6.61 10.94 -2.69
C THR A 25 8.04 10.60 -3.08
N GLU A 26 8.27 10.33 -4.37
CA GLU A 26 9.44 9.62 -4.92
C GLU A 26 10.82 10.27 -4.68
N ALA A 27 10.85 11.44 -4.01
CA ALA A 27 12.02 12.23 -3.65
C ALA A 27 12.10 12.55 -2.14
N THR A 28 11.46 11.76 -1.27
CA THR A 28 11.57 11.93 0.19
C THR A 28 12.55 10.92 0.78
N TRP A 29 13.79 11.34 0.99
CA TRP A 29 14.74 10.56 1.78
C TRP A 29 14.37 10.63 3.26
N ALA A 30 14.41 9.50 3.96
CA ALA A 30 14.35 9.52 5.41
C ALA A 30 15.57 10.31 5.94
N PRO A 31 15.44 11.08 7.02
CA PRO A 31 16.57 11.83 7.59
C PRO A 31 17.79 10.95 7.89
N ALA A 32 17.57 9.67 8.21
CA ALA A 32 18.63 8.68 8.45
C ALA A 32 19.41 8.25 7.20
N GLN A 33 18.89 8.53 6.00
CA GLN A 33 19.50 8.21 4.71
C GLN A 33 20.30 9.38 4.14
N ALA A 34 20.07 10.61 4.62
CA ALA A 34 20.81 11.78 4.19
C ALA A 34 22.28 11.71 4.66
N GLY A 35 23.22 11.89 3.73
CA GLY A 35 24.66 11.99 4.02
C GLY A 35 25.41 10.65 4.16
N ARG A 36 24.79 9.52 3.80
CA ARG A 36 25.49 8.22 3.76
C ARG A 36 26.14 7.98 2.39
N PRO A 37 27.38 7.47 2.33
CA PRO A 37 27.98 7.03 1.07
C PRO A 37 27.17 5.86 0.50
N GLN A 38 26.89 5.91 -0.81
CA GLN A 38 26.22 4.83 -1.54
C GLN A 38 27.21 4.19 -2.52
N THR A 39 27.09 2.89 -2.71
CA THR A 39 27.83 2.15 -3.73
C THR A 39 27.09 2.28 -5.06
N VAL A 40 27.83 2.59 -6.13
CA VAL A 40 27.29 2.71 -7.48
C VAL A 40 27.97 1.67 -8.36
N GLU A 41 27.18 0.77 -8.94
CA GLU A 41 27.66 -0.23 -9.88
C GLU A 41 26.98 -0.03 -11.23
N PHE A 42 27.77 -0.05 -12.31
CA PHE A 42 27.25 0.09 -13.67
C PHE A 42 26.95 -1.28 -14.28
N GLY A 43 25.94 -1.31 -15.15
CA GLY A 43 25.53 -2.53 -15.81
C GLY A 43 24.55 -2.27 -16.95
N VAL A 44 24.01 -3.37 -17.48
CA VAL A 44 23.03 -3.38 -18.57
C VAL A 44 21.80 -4.16 -18.13
N VAL A 45 20.62 -3.67 -18.45
CA VAL A 45 19.37 -4.38 -18.19
C VAL A 45 19.30 -5.64 -19.04
N GLU A 46 19.31 -6.80 -18.38
CA GLU A 46 19.20 -8.13 -19.00
C GLU A 46 17.73 -8.51 -19.18
N ASP A 47 16.90 -8.28 -18.16
CA ASP A 47 15.47 -8.60 -18.21
C ASP A 47 14.60 -7.63 -17.42
N LEU A 48 13.35 -7.51 -17.86
CA LEU A 48 12.32 -6.69 -17.22
C LEU A 48 11.03 -7.50 -17.12
N ARG A 49 10.48 -7.58 -15.92
CA ARG A 49 9.24 -8.30 -15.66
C ARG A 49 8.27 -7.45 -14.86
N ASP A 50 7.04 -7.36 -15.32
CA ASP A 50 5.96 -6.74 -14.57
C ASP A 50 5.60 -7.62 -13.38
N VAL A 51 5.68 -7.04 -12.19
CA VAL A 51 5.35 -7.67 -10.91
C VAL A 51 4.42 -6.77 -10.11
N ARG A 52 3.93 -7.28 -8.97
CA ARG A 52 3.08 -6.51 -8.07
C ARG A 52 3.66 -6.57 -6.68
N ILE A 53 3.81 -5.40 -6.05
CA ILE A 53 4.11 -5.33 -4.62
C ILE A 53 2.79 -5.55 -3.89
N GLY A 54 2.76 -6.55 -3.00
CA GLY A 54 1.60 -6.86 -2.17
C GLY A 54 1.23 -5.66 -1.29
N GLY A 55 -0.07 -5.44 -1.10
CA GLY A 55 -0.54 -4.37 -0.23
C GLY A 55 -0.25 -4.64 1.25
N VAL A 56 -0.34 -3.59 2.04
CA VAL A 56 -0.13 -3.64 3.48
C VAL A 56 -1.45 -3.95 4.17
N ARG A 57 -1.40 -4.82 5.19
CA ARG A 57 -2.49 -5.03 6.14
C ARG A 57 -2.12 -4.46 7.49
N THR A 58 -2.43 -3.19 7.73
CA THR A 58 -2.30 -2.54 9.05
C THR A 58 -3.41 -2.94 9.99
N GLY A 59 -4.54 -3.43 9.44
CA GLY A 59 -5.72 -3.80 10.22
C GLY A 59 -6.64 -2.61 10.50
N ALA A 60 -6.27 -1.39 10.08
CA ALA A 60 -7.11 -0.22 10.21
C ALA A 60 -8.42 -0.38 9.40
N GLY A 61 -8.32 -0.84 8.15
CA GLY A 61 -9.50 -1.09 7.31
C GLY A 61 -10.42 -2.15 7.92
N GLY A 62 -9.83 -3.21 8.48
CA GLY A 62 -10.58 -4.27 9.16
C GLY A 62 -11.22 -3.81 10.47
N ALA A 63 -10.50 -3.06 11.30
CA ALA A 63 -11.03 -2.54 12.57
C ALA A 63 -12.18 -1.53 12.32
N THR A 64 -11.99 -0.59 11.40
CA THR A 64 -13.03 0.38 11.03
C THR A 64 -14.23 -0.32 10.40
N GLY A 65 -14.01 -1.25 9.47
CA GLY A 65 -15.07 -2.04 8.85
C GLY A 65 -15.85 -2.88 9.86
N ALA A 66 -15.18 -3.46 10.86
CA ALA A 66 -15.81 -4.22 11.92
C ALA A 66 -16.67 -3.36 12.86
N VAL A 67 -16.21 -2.16 13.22
CA VAL A 67 -17.00 -1.23 14.04
C VAL A 67 -18.24 -0.76 13.27
N VAL A 68 -18.07 -0.36 12.01
CA VAL A 68 -19.21 0.10 11.20
C VAL A 68 -20.19 -1.04 10.92
N GLY A 69 -19.68 -2.22 10.54
CA GLY A 69 -20.49 -3.41 10.26
C GLY A 69 -21.23 -3.91 11.49
N SER A 70 -20.63 -3.82 12.68
CA SER A 70 -21.29 -4.22 13.94
C SER A 70 -22.42 -3.28 14.33
N VAL A 71 -22.20 -1.96 14.24
CA VAL A 71 -23.25 -0.96 14.50
C VAL A 71 -24.41 -1.13 13.52
N ALA A 72 -24.12 -1.28 12.22
CA ALA A 72 -25.17 -1.49 11.21
C ALA A 72 -25.95 -2.81 11.42
N GLY A 73 -25.24 -3.90 11.71
CA GLY A 73 -25.84 -5.22 11.95
C GLY A 73 -26.71 -5.29 13.20
N SER A 74 -26.49 -4.40 14.17
CA SER A 74 -27.24 -4.32 15.43
C SER A 74 -28.67 -3.79 15.29
N PHE A 75 -29.06 -3.29 14.11
CA PHE A 75 -30.39 -2.69 13.89
C PHE A 75 -31.30 -3.53 12.99
N VAL A 76 -30.80 -4.65 12.45
CA VAL A 76 -31.53 -5.45 11.44
C VAL A 76 -32.46 -6.49 12.07
N GLY A 77 -32.23 -6.88 13.33
CA GLY A 77 -32.98 -7.91 14.04
C GLY A 77 -34.21 -7.37 14.80
N GLY A 78 -35.31 -8.12 14.76
CA GLY A 78 -36.53 -7.80 15.51
C GLY A 78 -36.48 -8.08 17.01
N SER A 79 -35.48 -8.83 17.49
CA SER A 79 -35.25 -9.14 18.91
C SER A 79 -33.83 -8.79 19.34
N TRP A 80 -33.60 -8.72 20.66
CA TRP A 80 -32.27 -8.45 21.20
C TRP A 80 -31.24 -9.49 20.76
N GLU A 81 -31.59 -10.78 20.78
CA GLU A 81 -30.68 -11.85 20.36
C GLU A 81 -30.34 -11.73 18.87
N ALA A 82 -31.33 -11.39 18.03
CA ALA A 82 -31.12 -11.19 16.60
C ALA A 82 -30.20 -9.99 16.30
N ASN A 83 -30.31 -8.91 17.08
CA ASN A 83 -29.46 -7.74 16.96
C ASN A 83 -28.01 -8.02 17.38
N VAL A 84 -27.81 -8.76 18.48
CA VAL A 84 -26.47 -9.18 18.91
C VAL A 84 -25.84 -10.13 17.89
N ALA A 85 -26.59 -11.09 17.36
CA ALA A 85 -26.09 -11.97 16.31
C ALA A 85 -25.74 -11.20 15.02
N GLY A 86 -26.60 -10.26 14.61
CA GLY A 86 -26.37 -9.40 13.45
C GLY A 86 -25.13 -8.52 13.59
N SER A 87 -24.85 -8.02 14.80
CA SER A 87 -23.68 -7.19 15.07
C SER A 87 -22.36 -7.97 14.95
N ILE A 88 -22.30 -9.20 15.49
CA ILE A 88 -21.10 -10.05 15.40
C ILE A 88 -20.83 -10.44 13.95
N ILE A 89 -21.87 -10.84 13.22
CA ILE A 89 -21.76 -11.21 11.79
C ILE A 89 -21.32 -9.99 10.97
N GLY A 90 -21.93 -8.83 11.21
CA GLY A 90 -21.57 -7.57 10.56
C GLY A 90 -20.14 -7.16 10.86
N ALA A 91 -19.64 -7.38 12.08
CA ALA A 91 -18.26 -7.10 12.46
C ALA A 91 -17.26 -7.97 11.68
N ILE A 92 -17.52 -9.28 11.61
CA ILE A 92 -16.65 -10.23 10.91
C ILE A 92 -16.59 -9.91 9.41
N LEU A 93 -17.76 -9.72 8.80
CA LEU A 93 -17.86 -9.39 7.38
C LEU A 93 -17.22 -8.04 7.07
N GLY A 94 -17.53 -7.01 7.86
CA GLY A 94 -16.94 -5.68 7.72
C GLY A 94 -15.42 -5.69 7.91
N GLY A 95 -14.91 -6.53 8.83
CA GLY A 95 -13.48 -6.68 9.06
C GLY A 95 -12.73 -7.36 7.93
N ILE A 96 -13.29 -8.42 7.35
CA ILE A 96 -12.71 -9.12 6.20
C ILE A 96 -12.70 -8.21 4.98
N ILE A 97 -13.82 -7.57 4.68
CA ILE A 97 -13.95 -6.68 3.52
C ILE A 97 -13.03 -5.47 3.68
N GLY A 98 -13.01 -4.85 4.86
CA GLY A 98 -12.15 -3.71 5.13
C GLY A 98 -10.66 -4.04 5.02
N GLY A 99 -10.22 -5.19 5.53
CA GLY A 99 -8.84 -5.66 5.40
C GLY A 99 -8.43 -5.98 3.95
N ALA A 100 -9.32 -6.63 3.18
CA ALA A 100 -9.06 -6.91 1.77
C ALA A 100 -9.04 -5.65 0.91
N MET A 101 -9.90 -4.67 1.22
CA MET A 101 -9.89 -3.35 0.58
C MET A 101 -8.58 -2.62 0.86
N GLU A 102 -8.08 -2.66 2.09
CA GLU A 102 -6.79 -2.07 2.46
C GLU A 102 -5.62 -2.70 1.67
N GLU A 103 -5.57 -4.03 1.61
CA GLU A 103 -4.54 -4.75 0.86
C GLU A 103 -4.63 -4.45 -0.65
N SER A 104 -5.82 -4.46 -1.23
CA SER A 104 -5.97 -4.15 -2.66
C SER A 104 -5.69 -2.69 -3.01
N ALA A 105 -6.10 -1.74 -2.15
CA ALA A 105 -5.91 -0.31 -2.38
C ALA A 105 -4.46 0.13 -2.19
N THR A 106 -3.70 -0.58 -1.36
CA THR A 106 -2.27 -0.29 -1.12
C THR A 106 -1.33 -1.12 -1.99
N ALA A 107 -1.82 -2.16 -2.67
CA ALA A 107 -1.05 -2.90 -3.65
C ALA A 107 -0.69 -2.02 -4.85
N ARG A 108 0.55 -2.14 -5.35
CA ARG A 108 1.06 -1.30 -6.43
C ARG A 108 1.72 -2.11 -7.53
N PRO A 109 1.58 -1.70 -8.80
CA PRO A 109 2.36 -2.28 -9.88
C PRO A 109 3.84 -1.95 -9.65
N ALA A 110 4.72 -2.88 -9.99
CA ALA A 110 6.16 -2.71 -9.89
C ALA A 110 6.85 -3.41 -11.07
N VAL A 111 8.11 -3.08 -11.31
CA VAL A 111 8.94 -3.75 -12.30
C VAL A 111 10.12 -4.40 -11.59
N GLU A 112 10.30 -5.70 -11.85
CA GLU A 112 11.50 -6.43 -11.50
C GLU A 112 12.53 -6.24 -12.61
N VAL A 113 13.65 -5.61 -12.25
CA VAL A 113 14.74 -5.27 -13.16
C VAL A 113 15.93 -6.17 -12.86
N SER A 114 16.28 -7.04 -13.82
CA SER A 114 17.51 -7.84 -13.78
C SER A 114 18.61 -7.09 -14.50
N VAL A 115 19.67 -6.73 -13.78
CA VAL A 115 20.83 -5.98 -14.30
C VAL A 115 22.06 -6.87 -14.28
N ARG A 116 22.67 -7.04 -15.45
CA ARG A 116 24.01 -7.61 -15.57
C ARG A 116 25.03 -6.50 -15.31
N LEU A 117 25.73 -6.60 -14.19
CA LEU A 117 26.79 -5.65 -13.82
C LEU A 117 28.04 -5.87 -14.68
N ASP A 118 28.83 -4.80 -14.84
CA ASP A 118 30.08 -4.86 -15.62
C ASP A 118 31.14 -5.79 -15.00
N ASN A 119 31.05 -6.04 -13.68
CA ASN A 119 31.91 -7.00 -12.99
C ASN A 119 31.49 -8.46 -13.21
N GLY A 120 30.48 -8.71 -14.04
CA GLY A 120 29.92 -10.03 -14.35
C GLY A 120 28.82 -10.49 -13.40
N GLY A 121 28.59 -9.77 -12.29
CA GLY A 121 27.52 -10.03 -11.33
C GLY A 121 26.13 -9.80 -11.91
N LEU A 122 25.13 -10.42 -11.29
CA LEU A 122 23.71 -10.23 -11.62
C LEU A 122 22.99 -9.68 -10.39
N VAL A 123 22.25 -8.59 -10.56
CA VAL A 123 21.45 -7.97 -9.49
C VAL A 123 20.01 -7.87 -9.96
N VAL A 124 19.08 -8.23 -9.07
CA VAL A 124 17.64 -8.08 -9.30
C VAL A 124 17.11 -7.04 -8.34
N VAL A 125 16.46 -6.00 -8.86
CA VAL A 125 15.85 -4.92 -8.08
C VAL A 125 14.39 -4.78 -8.46
N VAL A 126 13.50 -4.83 -7.48
CA VAL A 126 12.07 -4.54 -7.67
C VAL A 126 11.84 -3.08 -7.31
N GLN A 127 11.34 -2.30 -8.25
CA GLN A 127 11.04 -0.88 -8.05
C GLN A 127 9.62 -0.52 -8.54
N ASP A 128 9.02 0.50 -7.93
CA ASP A 128 7.71 1.01 -8.33
C ASP A 128 7.80 1.55 -9.78
N VAL A 129 6.76 1.32 -10.58
CA VAL A 129 6.74 1.66 -12.02
C VAL A 129 6.88 3.17 -12.24
N ALA A 130 6.55 3.97 -11.24
CA ALA A 130 6.65 5.42 -11.30
C ALA A 130 8.10 5.96 -11.18
N VAL A 131 9.05 5.14 -10.70
CA VAL A 131 10.46 5.53 -10.50
C VAL A 131 11.22 5.48 -11.83
N ASP A 132 11.14 6.61 -12.54
CA ASP A 132 12.01 7.04 -13.65
C ASP A 132 12.09 6.15 -14.91
N ALA A 133 11.55 6.73 -16.00
CA ALA A 133 11.79 6.43 -17.41
C ALA A 133 11.74 4.96 -17.83
N ALA A 134 10.71 4.59 -18.60
CA ALA A 134 10.50 3.28 -19.23
C ALA A 134 11.80 2.57 -19.62
N LEU A 135 12.38 1.82 -18.67
CA LEU A 135 13.60 1.06 -18.86
C LEU A 135 13.32 0.01 -19.93
N ARG A 136 14.34 -0.28 -20.73
CA ARG A 136 14.28 -1.30 -21.78
C ARG A 136 15.43 -2.26 -21.59
N ARG A 137 15.21 -3.51 -22.00
CA ARG A 137 16.31 -4.47 -22.15
C ARG A 137 17.40 -3.86 -23.02
N GLY A 138 18.65 -3.97 -22.58
CA GLY A 138 19.80 -3.36 -23.23
C GLY A 138 20.12 -1.93 -22.78
N ASP A 139 19.29 -1.30 -21.94
CA ASP A 139 19.64 0.02 -21.40
C ASP A 139 20.85 -0.07 -20.49
N ARG A 140 21.76 0.90 -20.66
CA ARG A 140 22.86 1.15 -19.73
C ARG A 140 22.27 1.81 -18.49
N VAL A 141 22.56 1.23 -17.33
CA VAL A 141 22.02 1.68 -16.05
C VAL A 141 23.11 1.67 -14.98
N ARG A 142 22.84 2.39 -13.90
CA ARG A 142 23.58 2.33 -12.65
C ARG A 142 22.67 1.85 -11.53
N VAL A 143 23.15 0.89 -10.78
CA VAL A 143 22.54 0.38 -9.55
C VAL A 143 23.16 1.15 -8.40
N ILE A 144 22.35 1.91 -7.67
CA ILE A 144 22.76 2.66 -6.50
C ILE A 144 22.25 1.90 -5.28
N SER A 145 23.16 1.47 -4.40
CA SER A 145 22.85 0.68 -3.21
C SER A 145 23.43 1.32 -1.95
N ASP A 146 22.67 1.31 -0.85
CA ASP A 146 23.15 1.66 0.50
C ASP A 146 23.32 0.43 1.42
N GLY A 147 23.20 -0.77 0.86
CA GLY A 147 23.22 -2.05 1.59
C GLY A 147 21.86 -2.52 2.13
N MET A 148 20.85 -1.65 2.17
CA MET A 148 19.47 -2.00 2.55
C MET A 148 18.47 -1.72 1.44
N LEU A 149 18.72 -0.71 0.61
CA LEU A 149 17.90 -0.31 -0.51
C LEU A 149 18.76 -0.22 -1.77
N ALA A 150 18.20 -0.68 -2.88
CA ALA A 150 18.81 -0.55 -4.20
C ALA A 150 17.82 0.17 -5.14
N ARG A 151 18.34 1.06 -5.97
CA ARG A 151 17.58 1.75 -7.03
C ARG A 151 18.33 1.63 -8.35
N VAL A 152 17.61 1.40 -9.44
CA VAL A 152 18.16 1.37 -10.80
C VAL A 152 17.81 2.68 -11.51
N THR A 153 18.81 3.38 -12.03
CA THR A 153 18.63 4.62 -12.79
C THR A 153 19.49 4.61 -14.04
N ARG A 154 19.16 5.42 -15.06
CA ARG A 154 20.01 5.64 -16.24
C ARG A 154 21.18 6.56 -15.94
#